data_AF-A0A1V5Z698-F1
#
_entry.id   AF-A0A1V5Z698-F1
#
_cell.length_a   1.000
_cell.length_b   1.000
_cell.length_c   1.000
_cell.angle_alpha   90.00
_cell.angle_beta   90.00
_cell.angle_gamma   90.00
#
_symmetry.space_group_name_H-M   'P 1'
#
loop_
_entity.id
_entity.type
_entity.pdbx_description
1 polymer ?
#
loop_
_entity_poly.entity_id
_entity_poly.type
_entity_poly.pdbx_seq_one_letter_code
_entity_poly.pdbx_strand_id
1 'polypeptide(L)'
;MTTLAVRDGHQVRKRTKEFMTSLIAGALQRRQLVFPIDDLEIEDQFTTHTYTLHDGRIVYSKGNDHVIDAVRCAMLAREQSTLNQVSEETVSLVPLTTEPVFI
;
A
#
# COMPACT_ATOMS: atom_id res chain seq x y z
N MET A 1 -2.39 11.98 4.84
CA MET A 1 -2.34 11.89 3.37
C MET A 1 -1.01 11.26 3.02
N THR A 2 -1.01 10.20 2.22
CA THR A 2 0.20 9.45 1.80
C THR A 2 0.45 9.70 0.33
N THR A 3 1.69 10.05 -0.03
CA THR A 3 2.11 10.21 -1.43
C THR A 3 2.49 8.84 -1.97
N LEU A 4 1.86 8.42 -3.07
CA LEU A 4 2.01 7.08 -3.63
C LEU A 4 2.99 7.01 -4.79
N ALA A 5 3.00 8.06 -5.61
CA ALA A 5 3.87 8.20 -6.77
C ALA A 5 3.89 9.65 -7.23
N VAL A 6 4.89 10.02 -8.02
CA VAL A 6 4.86 11.23 -8.86
C VAL A 6 4.48 10.76 -10.26
N ARG A 7 3.32 11.19 -10.76
CA ARG A 7 2.86 10.90 -12.13
C ARG A 7 2.72 12.23 -12.85
N ASP A 8 3.38 12.37 -14.00
CA ASP A 8 3.38 13.60 -14.80
C ASP A 8 3.78 14.86 -13.99
N GLY A 9 4.76 14.73 -13.09
CA GLY A 9 5.22 15.82 -12.21
C GLY A 9 4.28 16.14 -11.03
N HIS A 10 3.12 15.49 -10.92
CA HIS A 10 2.18 15.69 -9.82
C HIS A 10 2.23 14.56 -8.80
N GLN A 11 2.27 14.92 -7.51
CA GLN A 11 2.18 13.96 -6.42
C GLN A 11 0.77 13.38 -6.33
N VAL A 12 0.64 12.07 -6.52
CA VAL A 12 -0.62 11.37 -6.27
C VAL A 12 -0.75 11.14 -4.78
N ARG A 13 -1.63 11.91 -4.13
CA ARG A 13 -1.90 11.81 -2.69
C ARG A 13 -3.19 11.05 -2.46
N LYS A 14 -3.14 9.97 -1.67
CA LYS A 14 -4.34 9.31 -1.15
C LYS A 14 -4.49 9.54 0.34
N ARG A 15 -5.72 9.43 0.84
CA ARG A 15 -5.95 9.38 2.27
C ARG A 15 -5.29 8.13 2.84
N THR A 16 -4.54 8.31 3.92
CA THR A 16 -3.65 7.26 4.45
C THR A 16 -4.45 6.04 4.87
N LYS A 17 -5.56 6.20 5.60
CA LYS A 17 -6.42 5.07 6.01
C LYS A 17 -7.04 4.31 4.83
N GLU A 18 -7.48 5.02 3.80
CA GLU A 18 -8.05 4.42 2.59
C GLU A 18 -6.98 3.65 1.80
N PHE A 19 -5.78 4.23 1.66
CA PHE A 19 -4.66 3.57 1.03
C PHE A 19 -4.24 2.30 1.77
N MET A 20 -4.03 2.37 3.08
CA MET A 20 -3.65 1.20 3.89
C MET A 20 -4.71 0.09 3.81
N THR A 21 -5.99 0.45 3.81
CA THR A 21 -7.08 -0.52 3.64
C THR A 21 -7.04 -1.17 2.25
N SER A 22 -6.71 -0.41 1.19
CA SER A 22 -6.53 -0.99 -0.14
C SER A 22 -5.33 -1.94 -0.24
N LEU A 23 -4.24 -1.69 0.51
CA LEU A 23 -3.10 -2.61 0.59
C LEU A 23 -3.51 -3.96 1.20
N ILE A 24 -4.28 -3.92 2.31
CA ILE A 24 -4.81 -5.12 2.97
C ILE A 24 -5.72 -5.89 2.01
N ALA A 25 -6.70 -5.22 1.40
CA ALA A 25 -7.65 -5.86 0.48
C ALA A 25 -6.92 -6.52 -0.70
N GLY A 26 -5.94 -5.84 -1.30
CA GLY A 26 -5.14 -6.39 -2.38
C GLY A 26 -4.29 -7.58 -1.94
N ALA A 27 -3.70 -7.54 -0.74
CA ALA A 27 -2.92 -8.65 -0.21
C ALA A 27 -3.78 -9.89 0.08
N LEU A 28 -4.99 -9.70 0.62
CA LEU A 28 -5.94 -10.79 0.84
C LEU A 28 -6.40 -11.42 -0.48
N GLN A 29 -6.75 -10.61 -1.49
CA GLN A 29 -7.13 -11.10 -2.82
C GLN A 29 -6.01 -11.91 -3.48
N ARG A 30 -4.75 -11.50 -3.27
CA ARG A 30 -3.57 -12.22 -3.77
C ARG A 30 -3.09 -13.34 -2.85
N ARG A 31 -3.79 -13.62 -1.75
CA ARG A 31 -3.41 -14.61 -0.72
C ARG A 31 -2.00 -14.40 -0.15
N GLN A 32 -1.58 -13.14 -0.04
CA GLN A 32 -0.28 -12.72 0.50
C GLN A 32 -0.34 -12.32 1.98
N LEU A 33 -1.55 -12.27 2.56
CA LEU A 33 -1.80 -12.02 3.97
C LEU A 33 -2.56 -13.22 4.52
N VAL A 34 -2.01 -13.84 5.57
CA VAL A 34 -2.59 -14.99 6.26
C VAL A 34 -2.73 -14.62 7.73
N PHE A 35 -3.87 -14.96 8.32
CA PHE A 35 -4.16 -14.71 9.73
C PHE A 35 -4.06 -16.01 10.55
N PRO A 36 -3.67 -15.93 11.83
CA PRO A 36 -3.80 -17.05 12.76
C PRO A 36 -5.27 -17.47 12.89
N ILE A 37 -5.53 -18.77 12.90
CA ILE A 37 -6.90 -19.32 12.97
C ILE A 37 -7.47 -19.18 14.39
N ASP A 38 -6.62 -19.23 15.41
CA ASP A 38 -7.05 -19.22 16.82
C ASP A 38 -7.17 -17.80 17.41
N ASP A 39 -6.95 -16.76 16.60
CA ASP A 39 -7.05 -15.36 17.03
C ASP A 39 -8.46 -14.82 16.77
N LEU A 40 -9.33 -14.98 17.76
CA LEU A 40 -10.72 -14.54 17.73
C LEU A 40 -10.86 -13.01 17.57
N GLU A 41 -9.88 -12.23 18.03
CA GLU A 41 -9.93 -10.77 17.93
C GLU A 41 -9.63 -10.29 16.50
N ILE A 42 -8.68 -10.95 15.82
CA ILE A 42 -8.45 -10.72 14.39
C ILE A 42 -9.71 -11.06 13.60
N GLU A 43 -10.33 -12.22 13.85
CA GLU A 43 -11.56 -12.63 13.15
C GLU A 43 -12.69 -11.63 13.39
N ASP A 44 -12.98 -11.29 14.64
CA ASP A 44 -14.06 -10.36 15.01
C ASP A 44 -13.86 -8.99 14.36
N GLN A 45 -12.67 -8.39 14.48
CA GLN A 45 -12.43 -7.08 13.88
C GLN A 45 -12.52 -7.12 12.36
N PHE A 46 -11.89 -8.09 11.69
CA PHE A 46 -11.88 -8.15 10.22
C PHE A 46 -13.25 -8.47 9.61
N THR A 47 -14.14 -9.15 10.36
CA THR A 47 -15.50 -9.46 9.89
C THR A 47 -16.49 -8.32 10.20
N THR A 48 -16.30 -7.57 11.28
CA THR A 48 -17.27 -6.56 11.75
C THR A 48 -16.91 -5.12 11.37
N HIS A 49 -15.66 -4.85 10.97
CA HIS A 49 -15.22 -3.49 10.67
C HIS A 49 -15.81 -2.95 9.36
N THR A 50 -16.48 -1.81 9.45
CA THR A 50 -17.24 -1.21 8.36
C THR A 50 -16.84 0.23 8.11
N TYR A 51 -17.43 0.84 7.08
CA TYR A 51 -17.29 2.27 6.82
C TYR A 51 -18.59 2.86 6.31
N THR A 52 -18.73 4.17 6.48
CA THR A 52 -19.75 4.96 5.82
C THR A 52 -19.11 5.84 4.75
N LEU A 53 -19.83 6.02 3.63
CA LEU A 53 -19.45 6.96 2.58
C LEU A 53 -20.28 8.22 2.73
N HIS A 54 -19.63 9.32 3.09
CA HIS A 54 -20.27 10.63 3.29
C HIS A 54 -19.55 11.67 2.43
N ASP A 55 -20.25 12.32 1.49
CA ASP A 55 -19.68 13.31 0.56
C ASP A 55 -18.39 12.85 -0.15
N GLY A 56 -18.37 11.60 -0.62
CA GLY A 56 -17.20 11.01 -1.27
C GLY A 56 -16.01 10.74 -0.33
N ARG A 57 -16.21 10.87 0.99
CA ARG A 57 -15.21 10.58 2.02
C ARG A 57 -15.60 9.32 2.77
N ILE A 58 -14.62 8.43 2.95
CA ILE A 58 -14.79 7.23 3.74
C ILE A 58 -14.54 7.56 5.22
N VAL A 59 -15.47 7.16 6.08
CA VAL A 59 -15.34 7.24 7.54
C VAL A 59 -15.49 5.82 8.10
N TYR A 60 -14.41 5.28 8.66
CA TYR A 60 -14.39 3.93 9.23
C TYR A 60 -15.05 3.90 10.62
N SER A 61 -15.67 2.77 10.97
CA SER A 61 -16.16 2.48 12.32
C SER A 61 -15.04 2.60 13.35
N LYS A 62 -15.39 3.02 14.57
CA LYS A 62 -14.45 3.18 15.71
C LYS A 62 -14.86 2.25 16.84
N GLY A 63 -13.89 1.84 17.66
CA GLY A 63 -14.14 1.12 18.91
C GLY A 63 -13.91 -0.39 18.83
N ASN A 64 -13.61 -0.91 17.63
CA ASN A 64 -13.19 -2.28 17.40
C ASN A 64 -12.18 -2.35 16.23
N ASP A 65 -11.19 -1.47 16.24
CA ASP A 65 -10.29 -1.24 15.10
C ASP A 65 -8.80 -1.26 15.46
N HIS A 66 -8.44 -1.65 16.68
CA HIS A 66 -7.04 -1.65 17.13
C HIS A 66 -6.16 -2.63 16.36
N VAL A 67 -6.65 -3.85 16.14
CA VAL A 67 -5.93 -4.89 15.38
C VAL A 67 -5.86 -4.47 13.92
N ILE A 68 -6.96 -3.96 13.35
CA ILE A 68 -6.98 -3.46 11.98
C ILE A 68 -6.01 -2.29 11.80
N ASP A 69 -5.97 -1.35 12.74
CA ASP A 69 -5.04 -0.22 12.69
C ASP A 69 -3.59 -0.69 12.83
N ALA A 70 -3.31 -1.71 13.65
CA ALA A 70 -1.99 -2.34 13.70
C ALA A 70 -1.60 -2.98 12.35
N VAL A 71 -2.49 -3.75 11.73
CA VAL A 71 -2.25 -4.38 10.43
C VAL A 71 -2.09 -3.33 9.33
N ARG A 72 -2.86 -2.24 9.35
CA ARG A 72 -2.73 -1.11 8.42
C ARG A 72 -1.33 -0.49 8.49
N CYS A 73 -0.84 -0.23 9.71
CA CYS A 73 0.50 0.29 9.93
C CYS A 73 1.57 -0.69 9.45
N ALA A 74 1.43 -1.99 9.74
CA ALA A 74 2.37 -3.01 9.29
C ALA A 74 2.44 -3.09 7.76
N MET A 75 1.29 -3.07 7.08
CA MET A 75 1.22 -3.07 5.61
C MET A 75 1.81 -1.80 5.00
N LEU A 76 1.59 -0.64 5.62
CA LEU A 76 2.20 0.61 5.17
C LEU A 76 3.72 0.59 5.30
N ALA A 77 4.25 0.09 6.43
CA ALA A 77 5.69 0.00 6.66
C ALA A 77 6.37 -0.94 5.65
N ARG A 78 5.73 -2.09 5.35
CA ARG A 78 6.20 -3.01 4.31
C ARG A 78 6.22 -2.37 2.92
N GLU A 79 5.17 -1.65 2.56
CA GLU A 79 5.07 -0.96 1.27
C GLU A 79 6.15 0.13 1.14
N GLN A 80 6.35 0.94 2.19
CA GLN A 80 7.41 1.95 2.23
C GLN A 80 8.79 1.33 2.11
N SER A 81 9.03 0.19 2.76
CA SER A 81 10.32 -0.52 2.65
C SER A 81 10.58 -0.98 1.22
N THR A 82 9.55 -1.49 0.53
CA THR A 82 9.63 -1.86 -0.89
C THR A 82 9.92 -0.66 -1.79
N LEU A 83 9.23 0.46 -1.58
CA LEU A 83 9.45 1.68 -2.35
C LEU A 83 10.86 2.25 -2.14
N ASN A 84 11.37 2.20 -0.91
CA ASN A 84 12.73 2.64 -0.60
C ASN A 84 13.78 1.76 -1.29
N GLN A 85 13.57 0.44 -1.38
CA GLN A 85 14.47 -0.46 -2.13
C GLN A 85 14.49 -0.16 -3.63
N VAL A 86 13.34 0.13 -4.24
CA VAL A 86 13.26 0.48 -5.68
C VAL A 86 13.86 1.86 -5.99
N SER A 87 14.01 2.72 -4.98
CA SER A 87 14.69 4.02 -5.12
C SER A 87 16.21 3.92 -5.19
N GLU A 88 16.81 2.76 -4.87
CA GLU A 88 18.22 2.49 -5.19
C GLU A 88 18.33 2.32 -6.72
N GLU A 89 18.84 3.38 -7.36
CA GLU A 89 18.98 3.60 -8.80
C GLU A 89 19.04 2.33 -9.66
N THR A 90 17.96 2.01 -10.37
CA THR A 90 18.10 1.31 -11.64
C THR A 90 18.84 2.23 -12.61
N VAL A 91 20.16 2.09 -12.65
CA VAL A 91 21.00 2.69 -13.69
C VAL A 91 20.53 2.10 -15.02
N SER A 92 19.67 2.84 -15.72
CA SER A 92 19.34 2.54 -17.11
C SER A 92 20.59 2.85 -17.93
N LEU A 93 21.42 1.83 -18.14
CA LEU A 93 22.50 1.89 -19.12
C LEU A 93 21.84 1.90 -20.50
N VAL A 94 21.48 3.10 -20.97
CA VAL A 94 21.18 3.31 -22.38
C VAL A 94 22.48 3.00 -23.13
N PRO A 95 22.51 2.00 -24.03
CA PRO A 95 23.68 1.80 -24.86
C PRO A 95 23.81 3.05 -25.75
N LEU A 96 24.83 3.86 -25.49
CA LEU A 96 25.25 4.89 -26.42
C LEU A 96 25.67 4.16 -27.70
N THR A 97 24.82 4.23 -28.72
CA THR A 97 25.17 3.82 -30.07
C THR A 97 26.23 4.81 -30.57
N THR A 98 27.49 4.55 -30.26
CA THR A 98 28.58 5.17 -31.00
C THR A 98 28.52 4.62 -32.43
N GLU A 99 28.57 5.51 -33.41
CA GLU A 99 28.64 5.14 -34.83
C GLU A 99 29.78 4.12 -35.04
N PRO A 100 29.56 3.03 -35.77
CA PRO A 100 30.59 2.02 -35.97
C PRO A 100 31.74 2.62 -36.78
N VAL A 101 32.93 2.68 -36.18
CA VAL A 101 34.19 2.97 -36.86
C VAL A 101 34.64 1.70 -37.58
N PHE A 102 34.05 1.39 -38.72
CA PHE A 102 34.63 0.43 -39.65
C PHE A 102 34.61 1.01 -41.06
N ILE A 103 35.81 1.17 -41.61
CA ILE A 103 36.17 1.64 -42.96
C ILE A 103 35.94 0.52 -43.96
#